data_AF-A0A415N038-F1
#
_entry.id   AF-A0A415N038-F1
#
_cell.length_a   1.000
_cell.length_b   1.000
_cell.length_c   1.000
_cell.angle_alpha   90.00
_cell.angle_beta   90.00
_cell.angle_gamma   90.00
#
_symmetry.space_group_name_H-M   'P 1'
#
loop_
_entity.id
_entity.type
_entity.pdbx_description
1 polymer ?
#
loop_
_entity_poly.entity_id
_entity_poly.type
_entity_poly.pdbx_seq_one_letter_code
_entity_poly.pdbx_strand_id
1 'polypeptide(L)'
;MINFDFKEKCYSCSACAEACPTKAISFDENIHPEIDLQKCINCNRCERVCIELNKPEDIEELNCIEGYIVKNKNNEIRKVSSSGGVFFQIAQKVLEMDGYVCGCIYDDEFMPKHIVSNEIEICKKMMGSKYVKSDLNDCIVKIKQIVEKGKIVLFSGVPCQVAAVKKCVKSDKLITLAVVCHGSIERKIWKKYLAEEERMSESSIIKVSMRDKTKGCLNYGLKFQFKNGTEHITFRKNDGYFLKCFTDGLFERNRCLSCEYKGQNIMSDLLIGDAWGMEKVCPEFTDSLGCSAVLVLTEKGKKIFNEVEKYFLIRNVDSQEIIRNNPRIILPAPRNTFQKSFEKKLEKSDANIHFWTEKYAKPTILNRIKWKVLGGEN
;
A
#
# COMPACT_ATOMS: atom_id res chain seq x y z
N MET A 1 13.58 9.79 -24.36
CA MET A 1 12.62 10.33 -23.37
C MET A 1 11.50 9.33 -23.12
N ILE A 2 11.06 9.15 -21.87
CA ILE A 2 9.92 8.26 -21.56
C ILE A 2 8.69 8.61 -22.42
N ASN A 3 8.16 7.62 -23.14
CA ASN A 3 7.04 7.81 -24.05
C ASN A 3 6.19 6.53 -24.11
N PHE A 4 5.16 6.49 -23.28
CA PHE A 4 4.14 5.45 -23.27
C PHE A 4 2.87 6.01 -22.63
N ASP A 5 1.75 5.31 -22.77
CA ASP A 5 0.50 5.70 -22.11
C ASP A 5 0.67 5.68 -20.58
N PHE A 6 0.80 6.87 -19.97
CA PHE A 6 1.04 7.00 -18.55
C PHE A 6 -0.15 6.51 -17.71
N LYS A 7 -1.38 6.60 -18.21
CA LYS A 7 -2.57 6.12 -17.49
C LYS A 7 -2.60 4.60 -17.40
N GLU A 8 -2.18 3.93 -18.47
CA GLU A 8 -2.18 2.46 -18.54
C GLU A 8 -0.92 1.84 -17.91
N LYS A 9 0.25 2.42 -18.15
CA LYS A 9 1.55 1.78 -17.87
C LYS A 9 2.39 2.45 -16.77
N CYS A 10 2.08 3.68 -16.34
CA CYS A 10 2.91 4.34 -15.33
C CYS A 10 2.62 3.83 -13.91
N TYR A 11 3.68 3.54 -13.17
CA TYR A 11 3.60 3.23 -11.74
C TYR A 11 3.40 4.47 -10.86
N SER A 12 3.59 5.69 -11.39
CA SER A 12 3.54 6.96 -10.64
C SER A 12 4.51 7.00 -9.45
N CYS A 13 5.77 6.63 -9.69
CA CYS A 13 6.79 6.46 -8.63
C CYS A 13 7.78 7.64 -8.51
N SER A 14 7.62 8.67 -9.31
CA SER A 14 8.45 9.89 -9.34
C SER A 14 9.96 9.73 -9.63
N ALA A 15 10.46 8.51 -9.85
CA ALA A 15 11.87 8.25 -10.17
C ALA A 15 12.37 9.03 -11.40
N CYS A 16 11.54 9.16 -12.44
CA CYS A 16 11.91 9.88 -13.66
C CYS A 16 12.17 11.37 -13.42
N ALA A 17 11.38 12.01 -12.56
CA ALA A 17 11.56 13.41 -12.20
C ALA A 17 12.81 13.62 -11.37
N GLU A 18 13.09 12.72 -10.42
CA GLU A 18 14.33 12.75 -9.65
C GLU A 18 15.58 12.64 -10.54
N ALA A 19 15.55 11.73 -11.51
CA ALA A 19 16.70 11.54 -12.40
C ALA A 19 16.88 12.68 -13.42
N CYS A 20 15.91 13.61 -13.54
CA CYS A 20 15.94 14.68 -14.53
C CYS A 20 16.77 15.88 -14.03
N PRO A 21 17.97 16.15 -14.61
CA PRO A 21 18.86 17.18 -14.10
C PRO A 21 18.33 18.60 -14.35
N THR A 22 17.46 18.78 -15.35
CA THR A 22 16.88 20.08 -15.71
C THR A 22 15.48 20.30 -15.12
N LYS A 23 15.00 19.36 -14.28
CA LYS A 23 13.64 19.39 -13.70
C LYS A 23 12.56 19.59 -14.77
N ALA A 24 12.73 18.95 -15.92
CA ALA A 24 11.80 19.01 -17.05
C ALA A 24 10.55 18.14 -16.87
N ILE A 25 10.42 17.40 -15.76
CA ILE A 25 9.30 16.49 -15.52
C ILE A 25 8.56 16.95 -14.27
N SER A 26 7.30 17.35 -14.44
CA SER A 26 6.32 17.62 -13.39
C SER A 26 5.27 16.50 -13.33
N PHE A 27 4.25 16.66 -12.48
CA PHE A 27 3.16 15.70 -12.34
C PHE A 27 1.79 16.37 -12.33
N ASP A 28 0.81 15.74 -12.96
CA ASP A 28 -0.60 16.11 -12.84
C ASP A 28 -1.17 15.75 -11.44
N GLU A 29 -2.44 16.08 -11.18
CA GLU A 29 -3.12 15.74 -9.92
C GLU A 29 -3.21 14.22 -9.63
N ASN A 30 -3.12 13.40 -10.69
CA ASN A 30 -3.13 11.94 -10.59
C ASN A 30 -1.69 11.37 -10.54
N ILE A 31 -0.66 12.20 -10.44
CA ILE A 31 0.75 11.77 -10.40
C ILE A 31 1.15 11.04 -11.71
N HIS A 32 0.67 11.52 -12.84
CA HIS A 32 1.21 11.18 -14.15
C HIS A 32 2.26 12.21 -14.58
N PRO A 33 3.38 11.78 -15.17
CA PRO A 33 4.41 12.70 -15.64
C PRO A 33 3.89 13.66 -16.72
N GLU A 34 4.24 14.93 -16.59
CA GLU A 34 4.14 15.95 -17.64
C GLU A 34 5.55 16.42 -18.00
N ILE A 35 5.89 16.46 -19.29
CA ILE A 35 7.27 16.72 -19.74
C ILE A 35 7.36 18.04 -20.48
N ASP A 36 8.17 18.95 -19.95
CA ASP A 36 8.54 20.21 -20.58
C ASP A 36 9.67 19.98 -21.59
N LEU A 37 9.31 19.94 -22.88
CA LEU A 37 10.25 19.71 -23.98
C LEU A 37 11.28 20.82 -24.15
N GLN A 38 11.00 22.05 -23.68
CA GLN A 38 11.95 23.16 -23.78
C GLN A 38 13.09 23.03 -22.76
N LYS A 39 12.81 22.43 -21.59
CA LYS A 39 13.82 22.12 -20.56
C LYS A 39 14.53 20.79 -20.79
N CYS A 40 13.96 19.91 -21.61
CA CYS A 40 14.50 18.57 -21.83
C CYS A 40 15.78 18.64 -22.69
N ILE A 41 16.89 18.16 -22.15
CA ILE A 41 18.19 18.08 -22.86
C ILE A 41 18.45 16.68 -23.47
N ASN A 42 17.43 15.83 -23.58
CA ASN A 42 17.52 14.49 -24.20
C ASN A 42 18.63 13.57 -23.62
N CYS A 43 18.93 13.68 -22.33
CA CYS A 43 20.00 12.90 -21.67
C CYS A 43 19.63 11.43 -21.34
N ASN A 44 18.38 11.02 -21.61
CA ASN A 44 17.80 9.69 -21.37
C ASN A 44 17.90 9.16 -19.92
N ARG A 45 18.16 10.02 -18.93
CA ARG A 45 18.22 9.62 -17.51
C ARG A 45 16.87 9.12 -16.98
N CYS A 46 15.78 9.77 -17.37
CA CYS A 46 14.43 9.38 -16.97
C CYS A 46 14.05 7.98 -17.46
N GLU A 47 14.51 7.59 -18.65
CA GLU A 47 14.29 6.25 -19.18
C GLU A 47 15.04 5.20 -18.37
N ARG A 48 16.33 5.43 -18.07
CA ARG A 48 17.17 4.46 -17.34
C ARG A 48 16.65 4.10 -15.94
N VAL A 49 15.98 5.04 -15.27
CA VAL A 49 15.39 4.81 -13.95
C VAL A 49 13.93 4.35 -14.01
N CYS A 50 13.28 4.43 -15.18
CA CYS A 50 11.88 4.09 -15.32
C CYS A 50 11.67 2.59 -15.11
N ILE A 51 10.94 2.25 -14.06
CA ILE A 51 10.66 0.85 -13.69
C ILE A 51 9.74 0.13 -14.69
N GLU A 52 8.95 0.86 -15.48
CA GLU A 52 8.19 0.27 -16.59
C GLU A 52 9.11 -0.12 -17.76
N LEU A 53 10.03 0.76 -18.15
CA LEU A 53 10.92 0.53 -19.30
C LEU A 53 12.06 -0.45 -18.99
N ASN A 54 12.43 -0.58 -17.71
CA ASN A 54 13.53 -1.43 -17.25
C ASN A 54 13.02 -2.44 -16.23
N LYS A 55 11.84 -3.00 -16.50
CA LYS A 55 11.28 -4.10 -15.73
C LYS A 55 12.18 -5.35 -15.83
N PRO A 56 12.27 -6.15 -14.77
CA PRO A 56 12.97 -7.44 -14.84
C PRO A 56 12.26 -8.40 -15.80
N GLU A 57 12.97 -9.44 -16.23
CA GLU A 57 12.39 -10.54 -17.02
C GLU A 57 11.38 -11.37 -16.19
N ASP A 58 10.46 -12.05 -16.88
CA ASP A 58 9.44 -12.91 -16.26
C ASP A 58 10.07 -14.18 -15.68
N ILE A 59 10.13 -14.34 -14.35
CA ILE A 59 10.63 -15.56 -13.69
C ILE A 59 9.93 -15.81 -12.34
N GLU A 60 9.48 -17.08 -12.16
CA GLU A 60 9.25 -17.95 -10.99
C GLU A 60 8.85 -17.42 -9.58
N GLU A 61 8.72 -18.40 -8.65
CA GLU A 61 8.37 -18.26 -7.24
C GLU A 61 9.26 -17.27 -6.49
N LEU A 62 8.70 -16.66 -5.43
CA LEU A 62 9.43 -15.74 -4.56
C LEU A 62 10.40 -16.52 -3.67
N ASN A 63 11.70 -16.33 -3.86
CA ASN A 63 12.73 -16.87 -2.98
C ASN A 63 12.73 -16.11 -1.64
N CYS A 64 12.45 -16.83 -0.57
CA CYS A 64 12.50 -16.32 0.80
C CYS A 64 13.58 -17.07 1.58
N ILE A 65 14.32 -16.35 2.42
CA ILE A 65 15.23 -16.95 3.38
C ILE A 65 14.40 -17.62 4.49
N GLU A 66 13.43 -16.90 5.03
CA GLU A 66 12.58 -17.33 6.14
C GLU A 66 11.16 -16.76 6.03
N GLY A 67 10.19 -17.52 6.56
CA GLY A 67 8.80 -17.13 6.70
C GLY A 67 8.34 -17.16 8.17
N TYR A 68 7.60 -16.14 8.57
CA TYR A 68 7.05 -16.03 9.92
C TYR A 68 5.62 -15.53 9.92
N ILE A 69 4.87 -15.95 10.92
CA ILE A 69 3.69 -15.24 11.40
C ILE A 69 4.01 -14.63 12.77
N VAL A 70 3.64 -13.37 12.95
CA VAL A 70 3.98 -12.63 14.15
C VAL A 70 2.84 -11.77 14.66
N LYS A 71 2.81 -11.58 15.98
CA LYS A 71 1.99 -10.55 16.63
C LYS A 71 2.78 -9.88 17.74
N ASN A 72 2.75 -8.55 17.75
CA ASN A 72 3.44 -7.77 18.77
C ASN A 72 2.88 -8.09 20.16
N LYS A 73 3.75 -8.21 21.17
CA LYS A 73 3.35 -8.47 22.56
C LYS A 73 2.52 -7.30 23.13
N ASN A 74 2.68 -6.10 22.59
CA ASN A 74 1.90 -4.92 22.98
C ASN A 74 0.66 -4.75 22.10
N ASN A 75 -0.52 -4.95 22.71
CA ASN A 75 -1.80 -4.83 22.03
C ASN A 75 -2.17 -3.39 21.65
N GLU A 76 -1.64 -2.35 22.32
CA GLU A 76 -1.91 -0.96 21.93
C GLU A 76 -1.26 -0.64 20.58
N ILE A 77 -0.05 -1.14 20.33
CA ILE A 77 0.61 -1.05 19.01
C ILE A 77 -0.22 -1.81 17.97
N ARG A 78 -0.72 -3.00 18.32
CA ARG A 78 -1.54 -3.80 17.41
C ARG A 78 -2.83 -3.07 17.07
N LYS A 79 -3.56 -2.49 18.04
CA LYS A 79 -4.84 -1.80 17.81
C LYS A 79 -4.75 -0.71 16.74
N VAL A 80 -3.67 0.08 16.74
CA VAL A 80 -3.45 1.16 15.74
C VAL A 80 -2.67 0.71 14.50
N SER A 81 -2.21 -0.54 14.46
CA SER A 81 -1.61 -1.17 13.28
C SER A 81 -2.66 -1.87 12.43
N SER A 82 -2.41 -2.01 11.12
CA SER A 82 -3.26 -2.83 10.24
C SER A 82 -3.36 -4.28 10.72
N SER A 83 -2.28 -4.82 11.28
CA SER A 83 -2.19 -6.20 11.76
C SER A 83 -1.19 -6.37 12.91
N GLY A 84 -0.19 -7.26 12.78
CA GLY A 84 0.74 -7.67 13.84
C GLY A 84 1.73 -6.61 14.35
N GLY A 85 1.78 -5.42 13.74
CA GLY A 85 2.58 -4.28 14.23
C GLY A 85 4.07 -4.32 13.89
N VAL A 86 4.44 -4.98 12.79
CA VAL A 86 5.84 -5.20 12.37
C VAL A 86 6.55 -3.91 11.95
N PHE A 87 5.93 -3.13 11.06
CA PHE A 87 6.49 -1.86 10.58
C PHE A 87 6.94 -0.94 11.72
N PHE A 88 6.10 -0.78 12.75
CA PHE A 88 6.39 0.14 13.84
C PHE A 88 7.63 -0.25 14.63
N GLN A 89 7.81 -1.55 14.94
CA GLN A 89 9.00 -1.98 15.69
C GLN A 89 10.28 -1.80 14.87
N ILE A 90 10.24 -2.08 13.57
CA ILE A 90 11.39 -1.86 12.68
C ILE A 90 11.70 -0.37 12.54
N ALA A 91 10.67 0.46 12.37
CA ALA A 91 10.80 1.91 12.32
C ALA A 91 11.43 2.45 13.62
N GLN A 92 10.90 2.04 14.78
CA GLN A 92 11.43 2.42 16.09
C GLN A 92 12.90 2.02 16.24
N LYS A 93 13.26 0.78 15.86
CA LYS A 93 14.65 0.31 15.93
C LYS A 93 15.59 1.14 15.05
N VAL A 94 15.15 1.52 13.85
CA VAL A 94 15.95 2.37 12.95
C VAL A 94 16.16 3.77 13.54
N LEU A 95 15.17 4.34 14.23
CA LEU A 95 15.34 5.61 14.96
C LEU A 95 16.31 5.48 16.14
N GLU A 96 16.25 4.38 16.90
CA GLU A 96 17.21 4.08 17.98
C GLU A 96 18.66 3.96 17.48
N MET A 97 18.83 3.62 16.20
CA MET A 97 20.13 3.58 15.51
C MET A 97 20.53 4.93 14.89
N ASP A 98 19.90 6.03 15.33
CA ASP A 98 20.10 7.39 14.79
C ASP A 98 19.85 7.46 13.26
N GLY A 99 18.87 6.69 12.80
CA GLY A 99 18.44 6.61 11.40
C GLY A 99 17.14 7.39 11.12
N TYR A 100 16.68 7.26 9.88
CA TYR A 100 15.46 7.91 9.39
C TYR A 100 14.48 6.89 8.83
N VAL A 101 13.20 7.22 8.86
CA VAL A 101 12.13 6.42 8.29
C VAL A 101 11.43 7.22 7.21
N CYS A 102 11.30 6.62 6.02
CA CYS A 102 10.46 7.09 4.93
C CYS A 102 9.21 6.21 4.84
N GLY A 103 8.04 6.79 5.04
CA GLY A 103 6.77 6.07 5.04
C GLY A 103 5.56 6.96 4.76
N CYS A 104 4.40 6.33 4.60
CA CYS A 104 3.20 6.97 4.08
C CYS A 104 2.28 7.53 5.17
N ILE A 105 2.05 8.84 5.14
CA ILE A 105 1.09 9.58 5.98
C ILE A 105 -0.07 10.12 5.13
N TYR A 106 -1.11 10.62 5.80
CA TYR A 106 -2.06 11.55 5.19
C TYR A 106 -1.51 12.97 5.28
N ASP A 107 -1.67 13.78 4.24
CA ASP A 107 -1.52 15.24 4.32
C ASP A 107 -2.78 15.90 4.91
N ASP A 108 -2.80 17.24 4.90
CA ASP A 108 -3.88 18.04 5.49
C ASP A 108 -5.22 17.89 4.73
N GLU A 109 -5.19 17.38 3.49
CA GLU A 109 -6.38 17.06 2.68
C GLU A 109 -6.75 15.57 2.75
N PHE A 110 -6.16 14.81 3.69
CA PHE A 110 -6.30 13.35 3.79
C PHE A 110 -5.89 12.59 2.53
N MET A 111 -4.97 13.15 1.75
CA MET A 111 -4.37 12.46 0.61
C MET A 111 -3.06 11.77 1.04
N PRO A 112 -2.82 10.52 0.61
CA PRO A 112 -1.59 9.85 1.02
C PRO A 112 -0.35 10.45 0.37
N LYS A 113 0.71 10.64 1.17
CA LYS A 113 2.05 11.02 0.70
C LYS A 113 3.13 10.35 1.56
N HIS A 114 4.29 10.08 0.98
CA HIS A 114 5.47 9.68 1.73
C HIS A 114 6.18 10.93 2.25
N ILE A 115 6.76 10.80 3.44
CA ILE A 115 7.71 11.77 4.01
C ILE A 115 8.86 11.02 4.66
N VAL A 116 10.00 11.70 4.83
CA VAL A 116 11.16 11.20 5.58
C VAL A 116 11.23 11.92 6.92
N SER A 117 11.35 11.18 8.02
CA SER A 117 11.44 11.74 9.37
C SER A 117 12.28 10.85 10.28
N ASN A 118 12.90 11.45 11.30
CA ASN A 118 13.54 10.76 12.42
C ASN A 118 12.73 10.89 13.73
N GLU A 119 11.47 11.30 13.66
CA GLU A 119 10.61 11.48 14.83
C GLU A 119 9.61 10.32 14.99
N ILE A 120 9.54 9.76 16.21
CA ILE A 120 8.65 8.64 16.51
C ILE A 120 7.16 9.01 16.35
N GLU A 121 6.77 10.23 16.70
CA GLU A 121 5.39 10.71 16.55
C GLU A 121 4.96 10.79 15.08
N ILE A 122 5.89 11.12 14.19
CA ILE A 122 5.65 11.08 12.75
C ILE A 122 5.57 9.63 12.25
N CYS A 123 6.41 8.73 12.75
CA CYS A 123 6.35 7.31 12.43
C CYS A 123 5.02 6.66 12.86
N LYS A 124 4.42 7.10 13.97
CA LYS A 124 3.06 6.67 14.37
C LYS A 124 2.01 7.03 13.32
N LYS A 125 2.12 8.19 12.66
CA LYS A 125 1.23 8.59 11.55
C LYS A 125 1.41 7.73 10.31
N MET A 126 2.57 7.08 10.15
CA MET A 126 2.84 6.16 9.05
C MET A 126 2.12 4.81 9.21
N MET A 127 1.70 4.45 10.42
CA MET A 127 0.98 3.20 10.72
C MET A 127 -0.40 3.15 10.05
N GLY A 128 -0.91 1.94 9.87
CA GLY A 128 -2.20 1.71 9.21
C GLY A 128 -2.11 1.79 7.67
N SER A 129 -3.02 1.08 7.00
CA SER A 129 -3.04 1.00 5.54
C SER A 129 -3.73 2.21 4.93
N LYS A 130 -3.15 2.73 3.83
CA LYS A 130 -3.77 3.73 2.96
C LYS A 130 -3.87 3.12 1.56
N TYR A 131 -5.09 2.85 1.10
CA TYR A 131 -5.32 2.11 -0.15
C TYR A 131 -5.28 2.97 -1.42
N VAL A 132 -4.97 4.25 -1.28
CA VAL A 132 -4.90 5.22 -2.37
C VAL A 132 -3.44 5.41 -2.78
N LYS A 133 -3.19 5.62 -4.08
CA LYS A 133 -1.84 5.92 -4.58
C LYS A 133 -1.26 7.13 -3.82
N SER A 134 -0.12 6.90 -3.15
CA SER A 134 0.61 7.93 -2.43
C SER A 134 1.59 8.66 -3.33
N ASP A 135 1.77 9.96 -3.09
CA ASP A 135 2.85 10.73 -3.69
C ASP A 135 4.19 10.45 -2.97
N LEU A 136 5.27 10.23 -3.73
CA LEU A 136 6.62 10.09 -3.16
C LEU A 136 7.30 11.44 -2.96
N ASN A 137 6.79 12.51 -3.58
CA ASN A 137 7.32 13.87 -3.51
C ASN A 137 8.85 13.89 -3.67
N ASP A 138 9.58 14.57 -2.79
CA ASP A 138 11.04 14.68 -2.77
C ASP A 138 11.73 13.60 -1.92
N CYS A 139 11.02 12.53 -1.55
CA CYS A 139 11.57 11.51 -0.66
C CYS A 139 12.81 10.83 -1.23
N ILE A 140 12.86 10.57 -2.54
CA ILE A 140 14.02 9.92 -3.17
C ILE A 140 15.28 10.81 -3.01
N VAL A 141 15.15 12.13 -3.23
CA VAL A 141 16.22 13.11 -2.98
C VAL A 141 16.69 13.03 -1.53
N LYS A 142 15.74 13.12 -0.58
CA LYS A 142 16.03 13.14 0.85
C LYS A 142 16.72 11.86 1.31
N ILE A 143 16.22 10.70 0.88
CA ILE A 143 16.82 9.39 1.17
C ILE A 143 18.27 9.38 0.69
N LYS A 144 18.53 9.80 -0.57
CA LYS A 144 19.87 9.83 -1.15
C LYS A 144 20.83 10.69 -0.32
N GLN A 145 20.42 11.92 0.02
CA GLN A 145 21.23 12.83 0.83
C GLN A 145 21.55 12.28 2.23
N ILE A 146 20.60 11.57 2.85
CA ILE A 146 20.76 11.00 4.20
C ILE A 146 21.72 9.81 4.17
N VAL A 147 21.59 8.91 3.19
CA VAL A 147 22.50 7.75 3.08
C VAL A 147 23.92 8.15 2.68
N GLU A 148 24.09 9.21 1.88
CA GLU A 148 25.40 9.80 1.54
C GLU A 148 26.10 10.39 2.77
N LYS A 149 25.35 10.85 3.77
CA LYS A 149 25.86 11.26 5.09
C LYS A 149 26.14 10.10 6.04
N GLY A 150 26.04 8.85 5.56
CA GLY A 150 26.33 7.63 6.32
C GLY A 150 25.22 7.18 7.28
N LYS A 151 24.06 7.83 7.28
CA LYS A 151 22.91 7.50 8.14
C LYS A 151 22.06 6.39 7.51
N ILE A 152 21.46 5.56 8.36
CA ILE A 152 20.54 4.50 7.94
C ILE A 152 19.18 5.10 7.58
N VAL A 153 18.57 4.59 6.52
CA VAL A 153 17.20 4.93 6.15
C VAL A 153 16.37 3.67 5.95
N LEU A 154 15.24 3.57 6.64
CA LEU A 154 14.18 2.60 6.33
C LEU A 154 13.22 3.22 5.33
N PHE A 155 13.11 2.64 4.14
CA PHE A 155 12.01 2.93 3.22
C PHE A 155 10.91 1.88 3.35
N SER A 156 9.70 2.31 3.68
CA SER A 156 8.49 1.48 3.72
C SER A 156 7.50 1.91 2.63
N GLY A 157 7.08 0.98 1.79
CA GLY A 157 6.12 1.25 0.70
C GLY A 157 5.59 -0.03 0.05
N VAL A 158 4.96 0.10 -1.12
CA VAL A 158 4.58 -1.09 -1.93
C VAL A 158 5.75 -1.54 -2.83
N PRO A 159 5.76 -2.79 -3.34
CA PRO A 159 6.90 -3.33 -4.09
C PRO A 159 7.39 -2.47 -5.26
N CYS A 160 6.49 -1.90 -6.05
CA CYS A 160 6.87 -1.03 -7.17
C CYS A 160 7.53 0.29 -6.71
N GLN A 161 7.15 0.82 -5.54
CA GLN A 161 7.82 1.99 -4.96
C GLN A 161 9.21 1.63 -4.44
N VAL A 162 9.37 0.47 -3.80
CA VAL A 162 10.68 -0.06 -3.39
C VAL A 162 11.61 -0.19 -4.60
N ALA A 163 11.11 -0.75 -5.70
CA ALA A 163 11.88 -0.87 -6.95
C ALA A 163 12.31 0.50 -7.50
N ALA A 164 11.43 1.49 -7.49
CA ALA A 164 11.74 2.85 -7.93
C ALA A 164 12.82 3.51 -7.07
N VAL A 165 12.69 3.45 -5.73
CA VAL A 165 13.70 3.97 -4.80
C VAL A 165 15.04 3.28 -5.03
N LYS A 166 15.06 1.95 -5.16
CA LYS A 166 16.29 1.19 -5.43
C LYS A 166 16.90 1.45 -6.80
N LYS A 167 16.15 1.95 -7.80
CA LYS A 167 16.74 2.42 -9.07
C LYS A 167 17.51 3.72 -8.90
N CYS A 168 17.08 4.60 -7.99
CA CYS A 168 17.69 5.90 -7.75
C CYS A 168 18.73 5.91 -6.63
N VAL A 169 18.60 5.05 -5.63
CA VAL A 169 19.46 5.02 -4.43
C VAL A 169 20.13 3.65 -4.29
N LYS A 170 21.46 3.63 -4.38
CA LYS A 170 22.30 2.43 -4.22
C LYS A 170 23.17 2.61 -2.98
N SER A 171 22.72 2.06 -1.84
CA SER A 171 23.47 2.14 -0.58
C SER A 171 23.10 0.98 0.34
N ASP A 172 24.09 0.45 1.05
CA ASP A 172 23.86 -0.56 2.10
C ASP A 172 23.15 0.01 3.32
N LYS A 173 23.18 1.34 3.49
CA LYS A 173 22.45 2.07 4.53
C LYS A 173 20.95 2.20 4.26
N LEU A 174 20.48 1.82 3.06
CA LEU A 174 19.06 1.75 2.74
C LEU A 174 18.52 0.35 3.12
N ILE A 175 17.59 0.32 4.06
CA ILE A 175 16.77 -0.84 4.43
C ILE A 175 15.40 -0.67 3.74
N THR A 176 14.89 -1.74 3.13
CA THR A 176 13.64 -1.72 2.38
C THR A 176 12.62 -2.69 2.94
N LEU A 177 11.42 -2.18 3.26
CA LEU A 177 10.30 -2.94 3.76
C LEU A 177 9.11 -2.72 2.81
N ALA A 178 8.75 -3.78 2.08
CA ALA A 178 7.57 -3.78 1.23
C ALA A 178 6.36 -4.28 2.03
N VAL A 179 5.19 -3.76 1.70
CA VAL A 179 3.91 -4.34 2.14
C VAL A 179 3.26 -5.14 1.01
N VAL A 180 2.63 -6.27 1.33
CA VAL A 180 1.83 -7.04 0.35
C VAL A 180 0.75 -6.12 -0.22
N CYS A 181 0.77 -5.95 -1.54
CA CYS A 181 -0.04 -4.95 -2.22
C CYS A 181 -1.10 -5.62 -3.11
N HIS A 182 -2.37 -5.30 -2.86
CA HIS A 182 -3.48 -5.71 -3.72
C HIS A 182 -3.51 -4.87 -5.01
N GLY A 183 -3.46 -3.56 -4.84
CA GLY A 183 -3.59 -2.52 -5.84
C GLY A 183 -3.74 -1.18 -5.13
N SER A 184 -3.93 -0.10 -5.88
CA SER A 184 -4.21 1.22 -5.29
C SER A 184 -5.35 1.91 -6.01
N ILE A 185 -6.08 2.76 -5.28
CA ILE A 185 -7.17 3.60 -5.77
C ILE A 185 -6.58 4.87 -6.39
N GLU A 186 -7.20 5.36 -7.47
CA GLU A 186 -6.84 6.66 -8.03
C GLU A 186 -7.20 7.82 -7.08
N ARG A 187 -6.32 8.82 -7.02
CA ARG A 187 -6.45 9.96 -6.08
C ARG A 187 -7.75 10.72 -6.28
N LYS A 188 -8.16 10.94 -7.53
CA LYS A 188 -9.43 11.59 -7.87
C LYS A 188 -10.66 10.89 -7.30
N ILE A 189 -10.64 9.54 -7.21
CA ILE A 189 -11.76 8.76 -6.66
C ILE A 189 -11.83 8.96 -5.16
N TRP A 190 -10.68 8.93 -4.49
CA TRP A 190 -10.60 9.18 -3.05
C TRP A 190 -11.03 10.59 -2.68
N LYS A 191 -10.59 11.61 -3.44
CA LYS A 191 -11.03 13.00 -3.27
C LYS A 191 -12.55 13.15 -3.38
N LYS A 192 -13.18 12.47 -4.35
CA LYS A 192 -14.65 12.43 -4.45
C LYS A 192 -15.32 11.77 -3.24
N TYR A 193 -14.71 10.71 -2.69
CA TYR A 193 -15.22 10.04 -1.50
C TYR A 193 -15.15 10.94 -0.25
N LEU A 194 -14.00 11.58 -0.02
CA LEU A 194 -13.82 12.54 1.07
C LEU A 194 -14.83 13.69 1.00
N ALA A 195 -15.01 14.29 -0.19
CA ALA A 195 -15.95 15.38 -0.38
C ALA A 195 -17.41 14.97 -0.09
N GLU A 196 -17.79 13.75 -0.46
CA GLU A 196 -19.14 13.23 -0.21
C GLU A 196 -19.36 12.91 1.28
N GLU A 197 -18.34 12.41 1.99
CA GLU A 197 -18.36 12.23 3.44
C GLU A 197 -18.53 13.55 4.20
N GLU A 198 -17.79 14.60 3.81
CA GLU A 198 -17.94 15.94 4.40
C GLU A 198 -19.31 16.55 4.10
N ARG A 199 -19.85 16.33 2.89
CA ARG A 199 -21.19 16.78 2.51
C ARG A 199 -22.28 16.08 3.33
N MET A 200 -22.16 14.78 3.54
CA MET A 200 -23.13 13.98 4.31
C MET A 200 -23.09 14.28 5.81
N SER A 201 -21.92 14.59 6.35
CA SER A 201 -21.74 14.93 7.77
C SER A 201 -21.93 16.41 8.09
N GLU A 202 -22.03 17.26 7.06
CA GLU A 202 -22.05 18.72 7.16
C GLU A 202 -20.88 19.26 8.01
N SER A 203 -19.72 18.60 7.94
CA SER A 203 -18.57 18.90 8.77
C SER A 203 -17.26 18.42 8.14
N SER A 204 -16.16 19.10 8.46
CA SER A 204 -14.84 18.71 7.96
C SER A 204 -14.32 17.46 8.64
N ILE A 205 -13.63 16.60 7.88
CA ILE A 205 -12.94 15.42 8.41
C ILE A 205 -11.75 15.84 9.27
N ILE A 206 -11.53 15.17 10.40
CA ILE A 206 -10.36 15.34 11.26
C ILE A 206 -9.51 14.07 11.39
N LYS A 207 -10.07 12.90 11.04
CA LYS A 207 -9.35 11.63 11.07
C LYS A 207 -9.95 10.63 10.11
N VAL A 208 -9.08 9.86 9.46
CA VAL A 208 -9.45 8.72 8.60
C VAL A 208 -8.71 7.46 9.05
N SER A 209 -9.40 6.32 9.06
CA SER A 209 -8.80 4.99 9.15
C SER A 209 -9.44 4.05 8.14
N MET A 210 -8.65 3.43 7.27
CA MET A 210 -9.13 2.37 6.36
C MET A 210 -9.06 0.97 6.97
N ARG A 211 -8.66 0.88 8.25
CA ARG A 211 -8.43 -0.37 8.99
C ARG A 211 -8.91 -0.26 10.43
N ASP A 212 -10.12 0.25 10.63
CA ASP A 212 -10.76 0.16 11.93
C ASP A 212 -11.01 -1.32 12.28
N LYS A 213 -10.69 -1.73 13.51
CA LYS A 213 -10.77 -3.14 13.95
C LYS A 213 -11.80 -3.37 15.04
N THR A 214 -12.77 -2.47 15.22
CA THR A 214 -13.84 -2.64 16.22
C THR A 214 -14.70 -3.89 15.98
N LYS A 215 -14.78 -4.39 14.74
CA LYS A 215 -15.37 -5.70 14.38
C LYS A 215 -14.32 -6.78 14.02
N GLY A 216 -13.09 -6.61 14.50
CA GLY A 216 -11.97 -7.52 14.26
C GLY A 216 -11.27 -7.31 12.92
N CYS A 217 -10.06 -7.86 12.78
CA CYS A 217 -9.19 -7.64 11.62
C CYS A 217 -9.70 -8.26 10.32
N LEU A 218 -10.56 -9.29 10.37
CA LEU A 218 -11.12 -9.93 9.17
C LEU A 218 -12.30 -9.14 8.57
N ASN A 219 -12.97 -8.35 9.40
CA ASN A 219 -14.08 -7.46 9.03
C ASN A 219 -13.75 -6.01 9.40
N TYR A 220 -12.58 -5.55 8.94
CA TYR A 220 -12.12 -4.20 9.20
C TYR A 220 -13.02 -3.14 8.53
N GLY A 221 -13.04 -1.95 9.12
CA GLY A 221 -13.88 -0.84 8.70
C GLY A 221 -13.12 0.35 8.12
N LEU A 222 -13.85 1.14 7.33
CA LEU A 222 -13.47 2.49 6.91
C LEU A 222 -14.18 3.46 7.86
N LYS A 223 -13.39 4.25 8.60
CA LYS A 223 -13.86 5.15 9.65
C LYS A 223 -13.43 6.59 9.37
N PHE A 224 -14.38 7.50 9.50
CA PHE A 224 -14.20 8.95 9.50
C PHE A 224 -14.61 9.52 10.86
N GLN A 225 -13.85 10.51 11.34
CA GLN A 225 -14.22 11.36 12.47
C GLN A 225 -14.28 12.80 11.98
N PHE A 226 -15.28 13.55 12.44
CA PHE A 226 -15.57 14.90 11.96
C PHE A 226 -15.43 15.94 13.08
N LYS A 227 -15.24 17.21 12.69
CA LYS A 227 -15.05 18.33 13.63
C LYS A 227 -16.26 18.57 14.54
N ASN A 228 -17.47 18.26 14.07
CA ASN A 228 -18.71 18.34 14.87
C ASN A 228 -18.84 17.21 15.91
N GLY A 229 -17.86 16.31 16.03
CA GLY A 229 -17.86 15.19 16.98
C GLY A 229 -18.58 13.93 16.49
N THR A 230 -19.17 13.97 15.29
CA THR A 230 -19.79 12.78 14.67
C THR A 230 -18.73 11.83 14.11
N GLU A 231 -19.12 10.57 13.93
CA GLU A 231 -18.31 9.55 13.29
C GLU A 231 -19.15 8.80 12.24
N HIS A 232 -18.52 8.41 11.14
CA HIS A 232 -19.10 7.49 10.16
C HIS A 232 -18.18 6.29 10.00
N ILE A 233 -18.72 5.09 10.14
CA ILE A 233 -17.96 3.84 10.00
C ILE A 233 -18.77 2.80 9.23
N THR A 234 -18.14 2.18 8.25
CA THR A 234 -18.69 1.06 7.49
C THR A 234 -17.73 -0.12 7.50
N PHE A 235 -18.26 -1.35 7.43
CA PHE A 235 -17.45 -2.57 7.60
C PHE A 235 -17.47 -3.48 6.37
N ARG A 236 -16.31 -4.01 5.99
CA ARG A 236 -16.10 -4.74 4.73
C ARG A 236 -17.13 -5.85 4.44
N LYS A 237 -17.50 -6.64 5.45
CA LYS A 237 -18.45 -7.76 5.33
C LYS A 237 -19.91 -7.35 5.58
N ASN A 238 -20.18 -6.07 5.80
CA ASN A 238 -21.53 -5.53 6.07
C ASN A 238 -21.91 -4.49 5.00
N ASP A 239 -21.73 -3.22 5.32
CA ASP A 239 -22.12 -2.03 4.58
C ASP A 239 -20.92 -1.26 4.00
N GLY A 240 -19.70 -1.79 4.15
CA GLY A 240 -18.45 -1.23 3.65
C GLY A 240 -18.28 -1.39 2.15
N TYR A 241 -19.22 -0.86 1.37
CA TYR A 241 -19.25 -0.99 -0.09
C TYR A 241 -18.00 -0.42 -0.76
N PHE A 242 -17.43 0.67 -0.24
CA PHE A 242 -16.17 1.20 -0.73
C PHE A 242 -15.02 0.18 -0.58
N LEU A 243 -14.86 -0.40 0.62
CA LEU A 243 -13.85 -1.43 0.86
C LEU A 243 -14.11 -2.68 0.01
N LYS A 244 -15.38 -3.06 -0.18
CA LYS A 244 -15.76 -4.17 -1.06
C LYS A 244 -15.40 -3.90 -2.53
N CYS A 245 -15.71 -2.71 -3.05
CA CYS A 245 -15.32 -2.31 -4.40
C CYS A 245 -13.80 -2.31 -4.59
N PHE A 246 -13.03 -1.93 -3.56
CA PHE A 246 -11.57 -2.04 -3.59
C PHE A 246 -11.11 -3.49 -3.70
N THR A 247 -11.62 -4.39 -2.83
CA THR A 247 -11.23 -5.80 -2.85
C THR A 247 -11.73 -6.56 -4.07
N ASP A 248 -12.84 -6.14 -4.67
CA ASP A 248 -13.39 -6.73 -5.89
C ASP A 248 -12.69 -6.22 -7.16
N GLY A 249 -11.70 -5.34 -7.04
CA GLY A 249 -10.92 -4.81 -8.16
C GLY A 249 -11.58 -3.68 -8.96
N LEU A 250 -12.69 -3.11 -8.48
CA LEU A 250 -13.40 -2.02 -9.19
C LEU A 250 -12.65 -0.68 -9.15
N PHE A 251 -11.83 -0.46 -8.12
CA PHE A 251 -11.03 0.76 -7.98
C PHE A 251 -9.59 0.62 -8.47
N GLU A 252 -9.21 -0.55 -8.99
CA GLU A 252 -7.82 -0.81 -9.30
C GLU A 252 -7.35 0.00 -10.49
N ARG A 253 -6.13 0.54 -10.40
CA ARG A 253 -5.48 1.20 -11.53
C ARG A 253 -5.15 0.18 -12.61
N ASN A 254 -5.21 0.59 -13.88
CA ASN A 254 -4.83 -0.26 -15.00
C ASN A 254 -3.42 -0.86 -14.83
N ARG A 255 -2.45 -0.05 -14.37
CA ARG A 255 -1.11 -0.55 -14.05
C ARG A 255 -1.09 -1.62 -12.94
N CYS A 256 -1.96 -1.52 -11.94
CA CYS A 256 -2.02 -2.49 -10.85
C CYS A 256 -2.52 -3.86 -11.31
N LEU A 257 -3.44 -3.90 -12.27
CA LEU A 257 -4.01 -5.12 -12.86
C LEU A 257 -2.99 -5.93 -13.69
N SER A 258 -1.91 -5.29 -14.10
CA SER A 258 -0.80 -5.91 -14.83
C SER A 258 0.53 -5.67 -14.12
N CYS A 259 0.52 -5.45 -12.80
CA CYS A 259 1.73 -5.12 -12.04
C CYS A 259 2.74 -6.27 -12.10
N GLU A 260 3.98 -5.94 -12.47
CA GLU A 260 5.08 -6.91 -12.64
C GLU A 260 5.99 -6.98 -11.41
N TYR A 261 5.82 -6.07 -10.44
CA TYR A 261 6.53 -6.09 -9.15
C TYR A 261 5.86 -7.05 -8.16
N LYS A 262 5.87 -8.32 -8.54
CA LYS A 262 5.29 -9.49 -7.87
C LYS A 262 6.30 -10.63 -7.86
N GLY A 263 6.11 -11.63 -7.00
CA GLY A 263 7.00 -12.79 -6.91
C GLY A 263 8.46 -12.35 -6.73
N GLN A 264 9.37 -12.94 -7.51
CA GLN A 264 10.79 -12.64 -7.47
C GLN A 264 11.14 -11.18 -7.81
N ASN A 265 10.23 -10.42 -8.44
CA ASN A 265 10.42 -9.00 -8.71
C ASN A 265 10.15 -8.10 -7.49
N ILE A 266 9.79 -8.65 -6.33
CA ILE A 266 9.73 -7.92 -5.07
C ILE A 266 11.15 -7.67 -4.57
N MET A 267 11.71 -6.52 -4.92
CA MET A 267 13.09 -6.14 -4.61
C MET A 267 13.28 -5.58 -3.19
N SER A 268 12.63 -6.12 -2.17
CA SER A 268 12.69 -5.62 -0.79
C SER A 268 13.62 -6.45 0.10
N ASP A 269 14.04 -5.94 1.25
CA ASP A 269 14.72 -6.72 2.28
C ASP A 269 13.74 -7.55 3.12
N LEU A 270 12.59 -6.96 3.42
CA LEU A 270 11.45 -7.59 4.07
C LEU A 270 10.17 -7.36 3.26
N LEU A 271 9.29 -8.36 3.22
CA LEU A 271 7.91 -8.22 2.76
C LEU A 271 6.96 -8.57 3.92
N ILE A 272 6.08 -7.65 4.29
CA ILE A 272 5.11 -7.86 5.35
C ILE A 272 3.68 -7.77 4.84
N GLY A 273 2.77 -8.54 5.44
CA GLY A 273 1.36 -8.52 5.06
C GLY A 273 0.46 -8.90 6.22
N ASP A 274 -0.84 -8.92 5.95
CA ASP A 274 -1.79 -9.62 6.80
C ASP A 274 -1.51 -11.14 6.67
N ALA A 275 -1.57 -11.88 7.78
CA ALA A 275 -1.43 -13.33 7.78
C ALA A 275 -2.75 -14.01 7.34
N TRP A 276 -3.25 -13.68 6.14
CA TRP A 276 -4.50 -14.25 5.61
C TRP A 276 -4.43 -15.77 5.56
N GLY A 277 -5.55 -16.45 5.85
CA GLY A 277 -5.67 -17.91 5.83
C GLY A 277 -5.04 -18.61 7.04
N MET A 278 -4.19 -17.92 7.80
CA MET A 278 -3.52 -18.50 8.96
C MET A 278 -4.49 -18.78 10.12
N GLU A 279 -5.67 -18.17 10.12
CA GLU A 279 -6.74 -18.54 11.06
C GLU A 279 -7.25 -19.97 10.86
N LYS A 280 -6.97 -20.59 9.70
CA LYS A 280 -7.28 -22.00 9.43
C LYS A 280 -6.07 -22.92 9.69
N VAL A 281 -4.86 -22.42 9.43
CA VAL A 281 -3.61 -23.19 9.54
C VAL A 281 -3.11 -23.28 10.98
N CYS A 282 -3.21 -22.19 11.74
CA CYS A 282 -2.75 -22.07 13.13
C CYS A 282 -3.72 -21.21 13.97
N PRO A 283 -4.97 -21.68 14.13
CA PRO A 283 -6.04 -20.91 14.78
C PRO A 283 -5.65 -20.42 16.18
N GLU A 284 -4.86 -21.19 16.94
CA GLU A 284 -4.41 -20.86 18.28
C GLU A 284 -3.47 -19.65 18.35
N PHE A 285 -2.83 -19.30 17.23
CA PHE A 285 -1.93 -18.15 17.15
C PHE A 285 -2.66 -16.87 16.73
N THR A 286 -3.75 -17.00 15.98
CA THR A 286 -4.51 -15.86 15.44
C THR A 286 -5.52 -15.31 16.44
N ASP A 287 -5.86 -14.02 16.32
CA ASP A 287 -6.88 -13.37 17.13
C ASP A 287 -7.49 -12.17 16.40
N SER A 288 -8.49 -11.52 17.00
CA SER A 288 -9.25 -10.42 16.38
C SER A 288 -8.44 -9.14 16.10
N LEU A 289 -7.26 -8.98 16.71
CA LEU A 289 -6.36 -7.85 16.44
C LEU A 289 -5.46 -8.10 15.22
N GLY A 290 -5.36 -9.34 14.76
CA GLY A 290 -4.63 -9.75 13.55
C GLY A 290 -3.16 -10.07 13.76
N CYS A 291 -2.63 -10.97 12.93
CA CYS A 291 -1.21 -11.33 12.88
C CYS A 291 -0.62 -10.93 11.53
N SER A 292 0.65 -10.57 11.51
CA SER A 292 1.35 -10.23 10.28
C SER A 292 2.12 -11.44 9.76
N ALA A 293 2.06 -11.67 8.45
CA ALA A 293 3.04 -12.47 7.77
C ALA A 293 4.31 -11.63 7.55
N VAL A 294 5.48 -12.23 7.74
CA VAL A 294 6.79 -11.64 7.48
C VAL A 294 7.58 -12.62 6.61
N LEU A 295 7.96 -12.18 5.42
CA LEU A 295 8.88 -12.89 4.55
C LEU A 295 10.21 -12.14 4.55
N VAL A 296 11.28 -12.85 4.91
CA VAL A 296 12.64 -12.33 4.93
C VAL A 296 13.29 -12.64 3.58
N LEU A 297 13.65 -11.61 2.83
CA LEU A 297 14.10 -11.75 1.43
C LEU A 297 15.61 -11.58 1.27
N THR A 298 16.27 -10.89 2.22
CA THR A 298 17.71 -10.67 2.19
C THR A 298 18.32 -10.84 3.58
N GLU A 299 19.63 -11.10 3.64
CA GLU A 299 20.38 -11.12 4.91
C GLU A 299 20.30 -9.78 5.65
N LYS A 300 20.15 -8.67 4.92
CA LYS A 300 19.91 -7.35 5.53
C LYS A 300 18.56 -7.31 6.24
N GLY A 301 17.53 -7.87 5.61
CA GLY A 301 16.19 -8.03 6.18
C GLY A 301 16.21 -8.91 7.43
N LYS A 302 16.93 -10.04 7.38
CA LYS A 302 17.11 -10.94 8.51
C LYS A 302 17.74 -10.22 9.70
N LYS A 303 18.86 -9.52 9.48
CA LYS A 303 19.57 -8.75 10.50
C LYS A 303 18.64 -7.75 11.20
N ILE A 304 17.91 -6.92 10.45
CA ILE A 304 17.04 -5.92 11.08
C ILE A 304 15.81 -6.55 11.76
N PHE A 305 15.30 -7.67 11.27
CA PHE A 305 14.18 -8.36 11.92
C PHE A 305 14.60 -9.00 13.26
N ASN A 306 15.79 -9.61 13.33
CA ASN A 306 16.32 -10.19 14.58
C ASN A 306 16.46 -9.13 15.69
N GLU A 307 16.82 -7.89 15.35
CA GLU A 307 16.90 -6.79 16.33
C GLU A 307 15.57 -6.48 17.02
N VAL A 308 14.44 -6.84 16.41
CA VAL A 308 13.09 -6.55 16.90
C VAL A 308 12.30 -7.80 17.28
N GLU A 309 12.83 -9.00 17.07
CA GLU A 309 12.12 -10.27 17.28
C GLU A 309 11.58 -10.41 18.71
N LYS A 310 12.32 -9.90 19.69
CA LYS A 310 11.98 -9.92 21.13
C LYS A 310 10.63 -9.25 21.44
N TYR A 311 10.16 -8.34 20.59
CA TYR A 311 8.88 -7.64 20.76
C TYR A 311 7.67 -8.44 20.25
N PHE A 312 7.89 -9.60 19.63
CA PHE A 312 6.84 -10.39 19.01
C PHE A 312 6.67 -11.75 19.69
N LEU A 313 5.44 -12.26 19.66
CA LEU A 313 5.22 -13.69 19.59
C LEU A 313 5.43 -14.09 18.13
N ILE A 314 6.19 -15.15 17.89
CA ILE A 314 6.62 -15.56 16.56
C ILE A 314 6.34 -17.06 16.39
N ARG A 315 5.82 -17.43 15.22
CA ARG A 315 5.92 -18.79 14.71
C ARG A 315 6.59 -18.79 13.35
N ASN A 316 7.55 -19.68 13.18
CA ASN A 316 8.11 -19.99 11.87
C ASN A 316 7.06 -20.78 11.07
N VAL A 317 6.91 -20.40 9.79
CA VAL A 317 5.97 -21.02 8.85
C VAL A 317 6.69 -21.07 7.52
N ASP A 318 6.46 -22.14 6.76
CA ASP A 318 6.94 -22.22 5.37
C ASP A 318 6.48 -20.98 4.58
N SER A 319 7.43 -20.30 3.93
CA SER A 319 7.11 -19.13 3.11
C SER A 319 6.11 -19.47 2.01
N GLN A 320 6.11 -20.69 1.49
CA GLN A 320 5.15 -21.13 0.47
C GLN A 320 3.72 -21.20 1.02
N GLU A 321 3.53 -21.58 2.29
CA GLU A 321 2.21 -21.57 2.91
C GLU A 321 1.69 -20.13 3.09
N ILE A 322 2.57 -19.19 3.45
CA ILE A 322 2.24 -17.76 3.50
C ILE A 322 1.86 -17.25 2.09
N ILE A 323 2.65 -17.56 1.07
CA ILE A 323 2.45 -17.12 -0.32
C ILE A 323 1.15 -17.68 -0.88
N ARG A 324 0.85 -18.96 -0.65
CA ARG A 324 -0.38 -19.62 -1.11
C ARG A 324 -1.64 -18.93 -0.59
N ASN A 325 -1.62 -18.52 0.68
CA ASN A 325 -2.74 -17.80 1.28
C ASN A 325 -2.73 -16.29 0.98
N ASN A 326 -1.65 -15.77 0.40
CA ASN A 326 -1.50 -14.37 -0.03
C ASN A 326 -1.20 -14.27 -1.54
N PRO A 327 -2.15 -14.63 -2.42
CA PRO A 327 -1.91 -14.72 -3.87
C PRO A 327 -1.48 -13.39 -4.49
N ARG A 328 -1.74 -12.26 -3.83
CA ARG A 328 -1.29 -10.93 -4.27
C ARG A 328 0.22 -10.72 -4.16
N ILE A 329 0.96 -11.63 -3.52
CA ILE A 329 2.43 -11.63 -3.52
C ILE A 329 2.94 -11.97 -4.92
N ILE A 330 2.39 -13.01 -5.55
CA ILE A 330 2.86 -13.53 -6.83
C ILE A 330 2.04 -13.06 -8.04
N LEU A 331 0.79 -12.64 -7.85
CA LEU A 331 -0.09 -12.26 -8.95
C LEU A 331 -0.74 -10.88 -8.77
N PRO A 332 -0.97 -10.11 -9.85
CA PRO A 332 -1.86 -8.95 -9.82
C PRO A 332 -3.32 -9.40 -9.74
N ALA A 333 -4.16 -8.56 -9.12
CA ALA A 333 -5.58 -8.86 -8.97
C ALA A 333 -6.26 -9.03 -10.35
N PRO A 334 -7.24 -9.94 -10.47
CA PRO A 334 -7.94 -10.14 -11.73
C PRO A 334 -8.78 -8.91 -12.06
N ARG A 335 -8.80 -8.50 -13.34
CA ARG A 335 -9.61 -7.37 -13.79
C ARG A 335 -11.10 -7.67 -13.58
N ASN A 336 -11.77 -6.80 -12.84
CA ASN A 336 -13.22 -6.84 -12.72
C ASN A 336 -13.90 -6.45 -14.04
N THR A 337 -14.85 -7.24 -14.52
CA THR A 337 -15.57 -6.99 -15.78
C THR A 337 -16.38 -5.69 -15.77
N PHE A 338 -16.76 -5.21 -14.59
CA PHE A 338 -17.52 -3.97 -14.39
C PHE A 338 -16.64 -2.74 -14.14
N GLN A 339 -15.31 -2.87 -14.08
CA GLN A 339 -14.42 -1.76 -13.76
C GLN A 339 -14.60 -0.56 -14.70
N LYS A 340 -14.55 -0.78 -16.03
CA LYS A 340 -14.68 0.31 -17.02
C LYS A 340 -16.03 1.01 -16.95
N SER A 341 -17.12 0.27 -16.75
CA SER A 341 -18.45 0.87 -16.64
C SER A 341 -18.60 1.63 -15.33
N PHE A 342 -18.04 1.12 -14.23
CA PHE A 342 -17.99 1.78 -12.94
C PHE A 342 -17.20 3.10 -12.99
N GLU A 343 -15.99 3.09 -13.56
CA GLU A 343 -15.17 4.30 -13.77
C GLU A 343 -15.93 5.37 -14.56
N LYS A 344 -16.57 4.98 -15.68
CA LYS A 344 -17.39 5.90 -16.48
C LYS A 344 -18.55 6.51 -15.70
N LYS A 345 -19.12 5.80 -14.71
CA LYS A 345 -20.15 6.36 -13.83
C LYS A 345 -19.57 7.39 -12.88
N LEU A 346 -18.39 7.12 -12.31
CA LEU A 346 -17.71 8.02 -11.37
C LEU A 346 -17.09 9.25 -12.04
N GLU A 347 -16.82 9.23 -13.34
CA GLU A 347 -16.29 10.37 -14.08
C GLU A 347 -17.28 11.52 -14.22
N LYS A 348 -18.59 11.27 -14.10
CA LYS A 348 -19.60 12.34 -14.13
C LYS A 348 -19.43 13.29 -12.94
N SER A 349 -19.65 14.58 -13.17
CA SER A 349 -19.48 15.64 -12.14
C SER A 349 -20.46 15.46 -10.98
N ASP A 350 -21.69 15.04 -11.27
CA ASP A 350 -22.78 14.79 -10.32
C ASP A 350 -22.78 13.37 -9.72
N ALA A 351 -21.74 12.57 -9.97
CA ALA A 351 -21.70 11.18 -9.53
C ALA A 351 -21.62 11.06 -8.00
N ASN A 352 -22.68 10.55 -7.39
CA ASN A 352 -22.66 10.13 -5.99
C ASN A 352 -21.88 8.80 -5.85
N ILE A 353 -20.68 8.87 -5.26
CA ILE A 353 -19.79 7.71 -5.11
C ILE A 353 -20.33 6.66 -4.12
N HIS A 354 -21.07 7.05 -3.07
CA HIS A 354 -21.72 6.09 -2.16
C HIS A 354 -22.77 5.27 -2.89
N PHE A 355 -23.63 5.92 -3.68
CA PHE A 355 -24.64 5.24 -4.47
C PHE A 355 -24.02 4.24 -5.46
N TRP A 356 -22.97 4.65 -6.18
CA TRP A 356 -22.36 3.76 -7.18
C TRP A 356 -21.57 2.63 -6.53
N THR A 357 -20.84 2.87 -5.44
CA THR A 357 -20.16 1.78 -4.71
C THR A 357 -21.17 0.77 -4.19
N GLU A 358 -22.26 1.20 -3.56
CA GLU A 358 -23.33 0.31 -3.12
C GLU A 358 -23.93 -0.51 -4.27
N LYS A 359 -24.25 0.15 -5.38
CA LYS A 359 -24.89 -0.49 -6.53
C LYS A 359 -24.02 -1.59 -7.18
N TYR A 360 -22.71 -1.37 -7.27
CA TYR A 360 -21.79 -2.35 -7.86
C TYR A 360 -21.29 -3.38 -6.83
N ALA A 361 -21.26 -3.04 -5.55
CA ALA A 361 -20.86 -3.96 -4.48
C ALA A 361 -21.95 -4.97 -4.13
N LYS A 362 -23.24 -4.60 -4.22
CA LYS A 362 -24.35 -5.51 -3.87
C LYS A 362 -24.43 -6.69 -4.86
N PRO A 363 -24.51 -7.94 -4.38
CA PRO A 363 -24.70 -9.09 -5.25
C PRO A 363 -26.05 -8.99 -5.96
N THR A 364 -26.03 -9.26 -7.26
CA THR A 364 -27.24 -9.32 -8.08
C THR A 364 -28.20 -10.40 -7.56
N ILE A 365 -29.48 -10.30 -7.90
CA ILE A 365 -30.49 -11.31 -7.56
C ILE A 365 -30.03 -12.70 -8.03
N LEU A 366 -29.42 -12.79 -9.21
CA LEU A 366 -28.87 -14.02 -9.76
C LEU A 366 -27.73 -14.60 -8.91
N ASN A 367 -26.84 -13.75 -8.40
CA ASN A 367 -25.74 -14.17 -7.52
C ASN A 367 -26.29 -14.69 -6.18
N ARG A 368 -27.31 -14.02 -5.62
CA ARG A 368 -27.97 -14.48 -4.38
C ARG A 368 -28.65 -15.84 -4.56
N ILE A 369 -29.27 -16.08 -5.72
CA ILE A 369 -29.88 -17.37 -6.06
C ILE A 369 -28.80 -18.45 -6.20
N LYS A 370 -27.72 -18.20 -6.95
CA LYS A 370 -26.61 -19.15 -7.09
C LYS A 370 -25.99 -19.53 -5.74
N TRP A 371 -25.81 -18.56 -4.84
CA TRP A 371 -25.24 -18.82 -3.51
C TRP A 371 -26.17 -19.66 -2.63
N LYS A 372 -27.48 -19.42 -2.69
CA LYS A 372 -28.47 -20.27 -2.01
C LYS A 372 -28.53 -21.69 -2.56
N VAL A 373 -28.33 -21.86 -3.88
CA VAL A 373 -28.37 -23.18 -4.54
C VAL A 373 -27.08 -23.97 -4.34
N LEU A 374 -25.92 -23.30 -4.24
CA LEU A 374 -24.60 -23.94 -4.14
C LEU A 374 -24.06 -24.04 -2.70
N GLY A 375 -24.84 -23.67 -1.68
CA GLY A 375 -24.46 -23.81 -0.26
C GLY A 375 -23.26 -22.96 0.18
N GLY A 376 -22.91 -21.91 -0.57
CA GLY A 376 -21.73 -21.09 -0.29
C GLY A 376 -22.03 -19.96 0.70
N GLU A 377 -21.67 -20.16 1.96
CA GLU A 377 -21.46 -19.06 2.91
C GLU A 377 -20.13 -18.33 2.57
N ASN A 378 -20.15 -16.99 2.61
CA ASN A 378 -18.96 -16.12 2.44
C ASN A 378 -18.36 -15.74 3.79
#